data_AF-A0A1C4I8W8-F1
#
_entry.id   AF-A0A1C4I8W8-F1
#
_cell.length_a   1.000
_cell.length_b   1.000
_cell.length_c   1.000
_cell.angle_alpha   90.00
_cell.angle_beta   90.00
_cell.angle_gamma   90.00
#
_symmetry.space_group_name_H-M   'P 1'
#
loop_
_entity.id
_entity.type
_entity.pdbx_description
1 polymer ?
#
loop_
_entity_poly.entity_id
_entity_poly.type
_entity_poly.pdbx_seq_one_letter_code
_entity_poly.pdbx_strand_id
1 'polypeptide(L)'
;MVCVGWWQVSADTLASSRFVVSPFAETVASLMLLERATAAHPGERAWLETHLPAYRRRAADDPVAALVIRSALAPRWTADFLTPVPGPRPARPGAVLLRR
;
A
#
# COMPACT_ATOMS: atom_id res chain seq x y z
N MET A 1 23.27 -11.96 -21.47
CA MET A 1 22.06 -12.21 -22.29
C MET A 1 20.95 -12.64 -21.35
N VAL A 2 20.00 -11.75 -21.05
CA VAL A 2 18.86 -12.07 -20.17
C VAL A 2 17.69 -12.45 -21.06
N CYS A 3 17.19 -13.68 -20.95
CA CYS A 3 15.96 -14.07 -21.62
C CYS A 3 14.78 -13.46 -20.85
N VAL A 4 14.02 -12.56 -21.49
CA VAL A 4 12.75 -12.09 -20.94
C VAL A 4 11.70 -13.17 -21.17
N GLY A 5 11.20 -13.75 -20.07
CA GLY A 5 9.96 -14.51 -20.07
C GLY A 5 8.78 -13.54 -20.01
N TRP A 6 7.95 -13.51 -21.06
CA TRP A 6 6.73 -12.71 -21.06
C TRP A 6 5.60 -13.49 -20.39
N TRP A 7 4.99 -12.89 -19.37
CA TRP A 7 3.77 -13.42 -18.77
C TRP A 7 2.56 -12.86 -19.51
N GLN A 8 1.76 -13.73 -20.13
CA GLN A 8 0.51 -13.34 -20.77
C GLN A 8 -0.67 -13.63 -19.82
N VAL A 9 -1.38 -12.58 -19.41
CA VAL A 9 -2.62 -12.68 -18.62
C VAL A 9 -3.79 -12.35 -19.53
N SER A 10 -4.70 -13.30 -19.76
CA SER A 10 -5.88 -13.09 -20.62
C SER A 10 -6.96 -12.27 -19.91
N ALA A 11 -7.84 -11.65 -20.68
CA ALA A 11 -9.01 -10.94 -20.16
C ALA A 11 -9.91 -11.87 -19.33
N ASP A 12 -10.07 -13.12 -19.75
CA ASP A 12 -10.86 -14.12 -19.00
C ASP A 12 -10.23 -14.46 -17.65
N THR A 13 -8.89 -14.53 -17.58
CA THR A 13 -8.18 -14.71 -16.32
C THR A 13 -8.38 -13.51 -15.39
N LEU A 14 -8.35 -12.28 -15.92
CA LEU A 14 -8.65 -11.09 -15.12
C LEU A 14 -10.11 -11.05 -14.67
N ALA A 15 -11.05 -11.38 -15.55
CA ALA A 15 -12.49 -11.36 -15.26
C ALA A 15 -12.91 -12.42 -14.23
N SER A 16 -12.23 -13.57 -14.23
CA SER A 16 -12.43 -14.63 -13.24
C SER A 16 -11.63 -14.42 -11.94
N SER A 17 -10.70 -13.46 -11.92
CA SER A 17 -9.92 -13.13 -10.73
C SER A 17 -10.75 -12.37 -9.70
N ARG A 18 -10.54 -12.69 -8.42
CA ARG A 18 -11.11 -11.92 -7.31
C ARG A 18 -10.11 -10.85 -6.92
N PHE A 19 -10.33 -9.63 -7.39
CA PHE A 19 -9.58 -8.47 -6.92
C PHE A 19 -9.92 -8.25 -5.44
N VAL A 20 -8.94 -8.46 -4.58
CA VAL A 20 -9.08 -8.20 -3.15
C VAL A 20 -8.49 -6.82 -2.89
N VAL A 21 -9.23 -6.02 -2.15
CA VAL A 21 -8.68 -4.80 -1.57
C VAL A 21 -7.55 -5.18 -0.63
N SER A 22 -6.36 -4.62 -0.87
CA SER A 22 -5.22 -4.82 0.01
C SER A 22 -5.23 -3.71 1.07
N PRO A 23 -5.47 -4.02 2.37
CA PRO A 23 -5.42 -3.01 3.43
C PRO A 23 -4.07 -2.30 3.47
N PHE A 24 -3.00 -3.02 3.12
CA PHE A 24 -1.67 -2.46 2.97
C PHE A 24 -1.62 -1.40 1.85
N ALA A 25 -2.11 -1.73 0.66
CA ALA A 25 -2.11 -0.82 -0.47
C ALA A 25 -2.97 0.42 -0.21
N GLU A 26 -4.15 0.25 0.40
CA GLU A 26 -5.01 1.36 0.79
C GLU A 26 -4.30 2.29 1.78
N THR A 27 -3.70 1.72 2.82
CA THR A 27 -3.00 2.50 3.86
C THR A 27 -1.86 3.32 3.27
N VAL A 28 -1.01 2.70 2.45
CA VAL A 28 0.14 3.39 1.84
C VAL A 28 -0.32 4.41 0.81
N ALA A 29 -1.34 4.11 0.00
CA ALA A 29 -1.90 5.07 -0.95
C ALA A 29 -2.51 6.29 -0.25
N SER A 30 -3.26 6.10 0.84
CA SER A 30 -3.79 7.19 1.66
C SER A 30 -2.66 8.03 2.28
N LEU A 31 -1.59 7.40 2.76
CA LEU A 31 -0.43 8.13 3.28
C LEU A 31 0.28 8.95 2.19
N MET A 32 0.46 8.37 1.00
CA MET A 32 1.02 9.07 -0.16
C MET A 32 0.15 10.25 -0.59
N LEU A 33 -1.18 10.09 -0.56
CA LEU A 33 -2.12 11.17 -0.87
C LEU A 33 -2.00 12.33 0.14
N LEU A 34 -1.90 12.03 1.44
CA LEU A 34 -1.69 13.03 2.49
C LEU A 34 -0.36 13.76 2.35
N GLU A 35 0.72 13.04 2.07
CA GLU A 35 2.05 13.62 1.86
C GLU A 35 2.12 14.52 0.61
N ARG A 36 1.51 14.07 -0.49
CA ARG A 36 1.47 14.84 -1.75
C ARG A 36 0.48 15.99 -1.69
N ALA A 37 -0.52 15.90 -0.79
CA ALA A 37 -1.59 16.87 -0.62
C ALA A 37 -2.27 17.29 -1.94
N THR A 38 -2.30 16.39 -2.92
CA THR A 38 -2.81 16.65 -4.27
C THR A 38 -3.71 15.50 -4.70
N ALA A 39 -4.97 15.81 -4.99
CA ALA A 39 -5.92 14.84 -5.52
C ALA A 39 -5.63 14.53 -7.00
N ALA A 40 -5.45 13.24 -7.32
CA ALA A 40 -5.43 12.74 -8.69
C ALA A 40 -6.85 12.58 -9.27
N HIS A 41 -7.88 12.41 -8.42
CA HIS A 41 -9.27 12.33 -8.86
C HIS A 41 -10.25 13.15 -8.00
N PRO A 42 -11.42 13.55 -8.55
CA PRO A 42 -12.40 14.38 -7.82
C PRO A 42 -12.80 13.87 -6.43
N GLY A 43 -12.94 12.55 -6.27
CA GLY A 43 -13.33 11.93 -4.99
C GLY A 43 -12.31 12.11 -3.85
N GLU A 44 -11.01 12.26 -4.16
CA GLU A 44 -9.97 12.46 -3.14
C GLU A 44 -10.03 13.83 -2.50
N ARG A 45 -10.63 14.83 -3.17
CA ARG A 45 -10.69 16.21 -2.65
C ARG A 45 -11.41 16.28 -1.32
N ALA A 46 -12.61 15.71 -1.24
CA ALA A 46 -13.38 15.69 0.00
C ALA A 46 -12.65 14.94 1.13
N TRP A 47 -11.95 13.85 0.79
CA TRP A 47 -11.15 13.09 1.75
C TRP A 47 -9.94 13.89 2.26
N LEU A 48 -9.22 14.59 1.37
CA LEU A 48 -8.10 15.45 1.74
C LEU A 48 -8.55 16.61 2.63
N GLU A 49 -9.61 17.31 2.27
CA GLU A 49 -10.17 18.40 3.09
C GLU A 49 -10.47 17.92 4.52
N THR A 50 -10.99 16.70 4.64
CA THR A 50 -11.34 16.11 5.93
C THR A 50 -10.10 15.73 6.78
N HIS A 51 -9.08 15.11 6.17
CA HIS A 51 -8.00 14.45 6.92
C HIS A 51 -6.65 15.20 6.92
N LEU A 52 -6.38 16.01 5.90
CA LEU A 52 -5.09 16.70 5.73
C LEU A 52 -4.74 17.64 6.91
N PRO A 53 -5.67 18.40 7.51
CA PRO A 53 -5.35 19.25 8.65
C PRO A 53 -4.84 18.45 9.86
N ALA A 54 -5.47 17.31 10.16
CA ALA A 54 -5.06 16.45 11.26
C ALA A 54 -3.70 15.81 11.00
N TYR A 55 -3.46 15.39 9.75
CA TYR A 55 -2.17 14.85 9.32
C TYR A 55 -1.04 15.86 9.50
N ARG A 56 -1.25 17.11 9.05
CA ARG A 56 -0.26 18.19 9.17
C ARG A 56 0.06 18.54 10.61
N ARG A 57 -0.93 18.55 11.51
CA ARG A 57 -0.69 18.72 12.95
C ARG A 57 0.20 17.61 13.49
N ARG A 58 -0.14 16.35 13.22
CA ARG A 58 0.67 15.19 13.64
C ARG A 58 2.11 15.26 13.12
N ALA A 59 2.29 15.68 11.87
CA ALA A 59 3.63 15.84 11.28
C ALA A 59 4.43 16.99 11.90
N ALA A 60 3.76 18.05 12.38
CA ALA A 60 4.40 19.13 13.12
C ALA A 60 4.75 18.72 14.56
N ASP A 61 3.87 17.93 15.21
CA ASP A 61 4.06 17.43 16.57
C ASP A 61 5.17 16.36 16.66
N ASP A 62 5.39 15.60 15.58
CA ASP A 62 6.49 14.62 15.46
C ASP A 62 7.30 14.82 14.16
N PRO A 63 8.30 15.72 14.18
CA PRO A 63 9.13 16.00 13.02
C PRO A 63 9.99 14.81 12.56
N VAL A 64 10.33 13.89 13.46
CA VAL A 64 11.15 12.70 13.13
C VAL A 64 10.33 11.72 12.33
N ALA A 65 9.11 11.40 12.77
CA ALA A 65 8.20 10.56 11.99
C ALA A 65 7.90 11.18 10.62
N ALA A 66 7.72 12.50 10.57
CA ALA A 66 7.51 13.20 9.30
C ALA A 66 8.71 13.07 8.35
N LEU A 67 9.95 13.13 8.85
CA LEU A 67 11.15 12.89 8.06
C LEU A 67 11.22 11.45 7.54
N VAL A 68 10.94 10.47 8.40
CA VAL A 68 10.91 9.05 8.02
C VAL A 68 9.92 8.83 6.89
N ILE A 69 8.69 9.35 7.01
CA ILE A 69 7.65 9.19 5.98
C ILE A 69 8.08 9.82 4.65
N ARG A 70 8.61 11.06 4.67
CA ARG A 70 9.11 11.72 3.46
C ARG A 70 10.24 10.95 2.80
N SER A 71 11.16 10.40 3.58
CA SER A 71 12.26 9.56 3.07
C SER A 71 11.77 8.21 2.54
N ALA A 72 10.65 7.69 3.07
CA ALA A 72 10.10 6.40 2.69
C ALA A 72 9.25 6.42 1.42
N LEU A 73 8.73 7.59 1.02
CA LEU A 73 7.79 7.75 -0.09
C LEU A 73 8.38 8.62 -1.19
N ALA A 74 9.18 8.03 -2.09
CA ALA A 74 9.69 8.76 -3.25
C ALA A 74 8.78 8.57 -4.48
N PRO A 75 8.94 9.38 -5.55
CA PRO A 75 8.03 9.37 -6.69
C PRO A 75 7.86 8.03 -7.42
N ARG A 76 8.84 7.11 -7.32
CA ARG A 76 8.86 5.83 -8.05
C ARG A 76 9.17 4.62 -7.18
N TRP A 77 9.30 4.79 -5.87
CA TRP A 77 9.60 3.68 -4.97
C TRP A 77 9.06 3.96 -3.56
N THR A 78 8.76 2.88 -2.85
CA THR A 78 8.36 2.87 -1.45
C THR A 78 9.42 2.10 -0.68
N ALA A 79 9.83 2.60 0.48
CA ALA A 79 10.87 1.94 1.25
C ALA A 79 10.45 0.57 1.80
N ASP A 80 11.39 -0.37 1.77
CA ASP A 80 11.15 -1.78 2.14
C ASP A 80 10.61 -1.93 3.57
N PHE A 81 10.99 -1.02 4.47
CA PHE A 81 10.48 -1.02 5.85
C PHE A 81 9.00 -0.63 5.96
N LEU A 82 8.43 0.08 4.96
CA LEU A 82 7.00 0.30 4.85
C LEU A 82 6.29 -0.91 4.23
N THR A 83 6.96 -1.68 3.39
CA THR A 83 6.43 -2.89 2.74
C THR A 83 7.06 -4.16 3.33
N PRO A 84 6.96 -4.42 4.65
CA PRO A 84 7.60 -5.58 5.23
C PRO A 84 7.03 -6.85 4.58
N VAL A 85 7.90 -7.84 4.37
CA VAL A 85 7.49 -9.15 3.85
C VAL A 85 6.37 -9.67 4.76
N PRO A 86 5.21 -10.04 4.20
CA PRO A 86 4.12 -10.56 5.00
C PRO A 86 4.61 -11.72 5.85
N GLY A 87 4.33 -11.66 7.16
CA GLY A 87 4.60 -12.77 8.06
C GLY A 87 3.87 -14.03 7.59
N PRO A 88 4.29 -15.23 8.04
CA PRO A 88 3.63 -16.46 7.68
C PRO A 88 2.14 -16.35 7.95
N ARG A 89 1.33 -16.70 6.93
CA ARG A 89 -0.13 -16.70 7.06
C ARG A 89 -0.48 -17.53 8.30
N PRO A 90 -1.27 -17.00 9.26
CA PRO A 90 -1.67 -17.77 10.42
C PRO A 90 -2.35 -19.07 9.97
N ALA A 91 -2.10 -20.15 10.72
CA ALA A 91 -2.71 -21.44 10.42
C ALA A 91 -4.23 -21.25 10.33
N ARG A 92 -4.84 -21.82 9.28
CA ARG A 92 -6.30 -21.83 9.20
C ARG A 92 -6.81 -22.59 10.43
N PRO A 93 -7.80 -22.07 11.17
CA PRO A 93 -8.44 -22.84 12.23
C PRO A 93 -8.92 -24.18 11.65
N GLY A 94 -8.46 -25.30 12.23
CA GLY A 94 -8.82 -26.66 11.78
C GLY A 94 -7.90 -27.29 10.73
N ALA A 95 -6.79 -26.66 10.32
CA ALA A 95 -5.81 -27.30 9.46
C ALA A 95 -4.98 -28.33 10.26
N VAL A 96 -5.44 -29.59 10.29
CA VAL A 96 -4.65 -30.71 10.81
C VAL A 96 -3.42 -30.87 9.91
N LEU A 97 -2.23 -30.69 10.49
CA LEU A 97 -0.97 -31.04 9.84
C LEU A 97 -0.94 -32.57 9.70
N LEU A 98 -1.35 -33.08 8.54
CA LEU A 98 -1.04 -34.45 8.14
C LEU A 98 0.47 -34.53 7.91
N ARG A 99 1.22 -34.81 8.98
CA ARG A 99 2.60 -35.30 8.86
C ARG A 99 2.51 -36.69 8.23
N ARG A 100 3.15 -36.86 7.07
CA ARG A 100 3.52 -38.17 6.57
C ARG A 100 4.71 -38.71 7.35
#